data_AF-A0A956ZVU0-F1
#
_entry.id   AF-A0A956ZVU0-F1
#
_cell.length_a   1.000
_cell.length_b   1.000
_cell.length_c   1.000
_cell.angle_alpha   90.00
_cell.angle_beta   90.00
_cell.angle_gamma   90.00
#
_symmetry.space_group_name_H-M   'P 1'
#
loop_
_entity.id
_entity.type
_entity.pdbx_description
1 polymer ?
#
loop_
_entity_poly.entity_id
_entity_poly.type
_entity_poly.pdbx_seq_one_letter_code
_entity_poly.pdbx_strand_id
1 'polypeptide(L)' 'MSEDFLTLNDMLKLSGIAQTGGQAKLLIQGGEVRVNGEVETRRKRKLKQGDVVEVHGEEYLLELEELVEDNDYDDASLDD' A
#
# COMPACT_ATOMS: atom_id res chain seq x y z
N MET A 1 -6.67 14.79 -13.06
CA MET A 1 -7.31 13.64 -12.40
C MET A 1 -6.21 12.64 -12.17
N SER A 2 -5.49 12.79 -11.06
CA SER A 2 -4.43 11.88 -10.67
C SER A 2 -5.13 10.65 -10.09
N GLU A 3 -4.96 9.49 -10.71
CA GLU A 3 -5.47 8.26 -10.12
C GLU A 3 -4.55 7.90 -8.95
N ASP A 4 -4.94 8.25 -7.73
CA ASP A 4 -4.30 7.78 -6.52
C ASP A 4 -4.45 6.26 -6.44
N PHE A 5 -3.32 5.56 -6.55
CA PHE A 5 -3.26 4.12 -6.37
C PHE A 5 -2.19 3.79 -5.35
N LEU A 6 -2.51 2.88 -4.45
CA LEU A 6 -1.54 2.33 -3.50
C LEU A 6 -1.18 0.91 -3.95
N THR A 7 0.07 0.51 -3.80
CA THR A 7 0.42 -0.88 -4.10
C THR A 7 0.13 -1.78 -2.90
N LEU A 8 -0.23 -3.05 -3.15
CA LEU A 8 -0.46 -4.02 -2.08
C LEU A 8 0.73 -4.12 -1.10
N ASN A 9 1.95 -4.05 -1.64
CA ASN A 9 3.16 -4.02 -0.82
C ASN A 9 3.23 -2.79 0.10
N ASP A 10 2.89 -1.61 -0.41
CA ASP A 10 2.92 -0.38 0.41
C ASP A 10 1.80 -0.38 1.44
N MET A 11 0.61 -0.84 1.06
CA MET A 11 -0.51 -1.04 1.99
C MET A 11 -0.12 -1.98 3.14
N LEU A 12 0.51 -3.12 2.86
CA LEU A 12 0.99 -4.06 3.89
C LEU A 12 2.01 -3.44 4.84
N LYS A 13 2.83 -2.51 4.35
CA LYS A 13 3.79 -1.78 5.20
C LYS A 13 3.11 -0.70 6.02
N LEU A 14 2.19 0.06 5.42
CA LEU A 14 1.47 1.16 6.07
C LEU A 14 0.52 0.65 7.16
N SER A 15 -0.15 -0.48 6.90
CA SER A 15 -1.00 -1.17 7.88
C SER A 15 -0.22 -1.83 9.03
N GLY A 16 1.11 -1.90 8.94
CA GLY A 16 1.96 -2.55 9.94
C GLY A 16 1.95 -4.08 9.89
N ILE A 17 1.23 -4.69 8.93
CA ILE A 17 1.17 -6.15 8.73
C ILE A 17 2.56 -6.70 8.38
N ALA A 18 3.30 -5.97 7.55
CA ALA A 18 4.66 -6.31 7.16
C ALA A 18 5.65 -5.21 7.58
N GLN A 19 6.59 -5.55 8.45
CA GLN A 19 7.63 -4.61 8.88
C GLN A 19 8.73 -4.43 7.83
N THR A 20 8.89 -5.41 6.94
CA THR A 20 9.89 -5.38 5.87
C THR A 20 9.27 -5.79 4.53
N GLY A 21 9.84 -5.31 3.42
CA GLY A 21 9.41 -5.72 2.09
C GLY A 21 9.58 -7.22 1.82
N GLY A 22 10.49 -7.89 2.54
CA GLY A 22 10.66 -9.34 2.49
C GLY A 22 9.48 -10.09 3.10
N GLN A 23 8.99 -9.62 4.26
CA GLN A 23 7.82 -10.19 4.92
C GLN A 23 6.54 -9.98 4.08
N ALA A 24 6.35 -8.78 3.53
CA ALA A 24 5.24 -8.50 2.63
C ALA A 24 5.25 -9.44 1.41
N LYS A 25 6.43 -9.66 0.82
CA LYS A 25 6.59 -10.59 -0.30
C LYS A 25 6.15 -12.01 0.07
N LEU A 26 6.54 -12.51 1.24
CA LEU A 26 6.19 -13.88 1.68
C LEU A 26 4.68 -14.04 1.85
N LEU A 27 4.01 -13.08 2.51
CA LEU A 27 2.55 -13.11 2.70
C LEU A 27 1.80 -13.11 1.36
N ILE A 28 2.19 -12.20 0.47
CA ILE A 28 1.56 -12.08 -0.85
C ILE A 28 1.82 -13.33 -1.69
N GLN A 29 3.08 -13.78 -1.81
CA GLN A 29 3.40 -14.98 -2.60
C GLN A 29 2.86 -16.27 -1.98
N GLY A 30 2.68 -16.31 -0.67
CA GLY A 30 2.05 -17.40 0.05
C GLY A 30 0.54 -17.49 -0.18
N GLY A 31 -0.08 -16.48 -0.79
CA GLY A 31 -1.53 -16.42 -0.97
C GLY A 31 -2.27 -16.18 0.34
N GLU A 32 -1.60 -15.59 1.33
CA GLU A 32 -2.21 -15.22 2.63
C GLU A 32 -2.96 -13.89 2.57
N VAL A 33 -2.90 -13.22 1.42
CA VAL A 33 -3.52 -11.93 1.15
C VAL A 33 -4.61 -12.10 0.11
N ARG A 34 -5.78 -11.52 0.38
CA ARG A 34 -6.91 -11.45 -0.55
C ARG A 34 -7.28 -10.00 -0.80
N VAL A 35 -7.72 -9.69 -2.00
CA VAL A 35 -8.19 -8.36 -2.38
C VAL A 35 -9.60 -8.53 -2.94
N ASN A 36 -10.58 -7.87 -2.34
CA ASN A 36 -12.00 -7.99 -2.69
C ASN A 36 -12.49 -9.46 -2.73
N GLY A 37 -11.98 -10.29 -1.80
CA GLY A 37 -12.31 -11.72 -1.71
C GLY A 37 -11.50 -12.65 -2.62
N GLU A 38 -10.65 -12.13 -3.50
CA GLU A 38 -9.79 -12.93 -4.39
C GLU A 38 -8.36 -13.01 -3.86
N VAL A 39 -7.78 -14.22 -3.78
CA VAL A 39 -6.38 -14.41 -3.36
C VAL A 39 -5.45 -13.70 -4.34
N GLU A 40 -4.67 -12.73 -3.86
CA GLU A 40 -3.76 -11.93 -4.66
C GLU A 40 -2.31 -12.28 -4.32
N THR A 41 -1.55 -12.64 -5.35
CA THR A 41 -0.14 -13.05 -5.23
C THR A 41 0.81 -12.05 -5.90
N ARG A 42 0.27 -10.94 -6.43
CA ARG A 42 1.03 -9.88 -7.09
C ARG A 42 1.30 -8.73 -6.13
N ARG A 43 2.56 -8.63 -5.70
CA ARG A 43 3.05 -7.51 -4.86
C ARG A 43 2.84 -6.11 -5.46
N LYS A 44 2.82 -6.01 -6.79
CA LYS A 44 2.60 -4.76 -7.54
C LYS A 44 1.13 -4.56 -7.94
N ARG A 45 0.20 -5.28 -7.29
CA ARG A 45 -1.22 -5.02 -7.47
C ARG A 45 -1.48 -3.57 -7.07
N LYS A 46 -2.03 -2.80 -8.00
CA LYS A 46 -2.53 -1.46 -7.73
C LYS A 46 -3.89 -1.60 -7.07
N LEU A 47 -4.02 -0.99 -5.90
CA LEU A 47 -5.23 -0.87 -5.12
C LEU A 47 -5.74 0.56 -5.24
N LYS A 48 -7.05 0.70 -5.27
CA LYS A 48 -7.74 1.99 -5.32
C LYS A 48 -8.46 2.22 -4.00
N GLN A 49 -8.88 3.47 -3.79
CA GLN A 49 -9.73 3.81 -2.66
C GLN A 49 -11.00 2.94 -2.65
N GLY A 50 -11.32 2.40 -1.48
CA GLY A 50 -12.45 1.49 -1.28
C GLY A 50 -12.15 0.02 -1.56
N ASP A 51 -10.95 -0.34 -2.03
CA ASP A 51 -10.55 -1.75 -2.10
C ASP A 51 -10.46 -2.36 -0.69
N VAL A 52 -10.86 -3.62 -0.56
CA VAL A 52 -10.76 -4.37 0.71
C VAL A 52 -9.63 -5.38 0.60
N VAL A 53 -8.65 -5.30 1.51
CA VAL A 53 -7.55 -6.26 1.61
C VAL A 53 -7.77 -7.12 2.84
N GLU A 54 -7.83 -8.42 2.69
CA GLU A 54 -7.94 -9.37 3.79
C GLU A 54 -6.62 -10.12 3.97
N VAL A 55 -6.09 -10.13 5.20
CA VAL A 55 -4.87 -10.84 5.56
C VAL A 55 -5.09 -11.58 6.87
N HIS A 56 -4.79 -12.89 6.90
CA HIS A 56 -5.02 -13.74 8.08
C HIS A 56 -6.45 -13.68 8.67
N GLY A 57 -7.46 -13.34 7.86
CA GLY A 57 -8.85 -13.18 8.30
C GLY A 57 -9.17 -11.80 8.91
N GLU A 58 -8.25 -10.85 8.86
CA GLU A 58 -8.51 -9.44 9.16
C GLU A 58 -8.71 -8.66 7.86
N GLU A 59 -9.82 -7.92 7.76
CA GLU A 59 -10.15 -7.09 6.61
C GLU A 59 -9.73 -5.64 6.85
N TYR A 60 -9.07 -5.06 5.85
CA TYR A 60 -8.57 -3.69 5.86
C TYR A 60 -9.15 -2.95 4.66
N LEU A 61 -9.93 -1.91 4.94
CA LEU A 61 -10.47 -1.02 3.92
C LEU A 61 -9.40 0.01 3.52
N LEU A 62 -9.13 0.14 2.22
CA LEU A 62 -8.25 1.20 1.73
C LEU A 62 -8.95 2.56 1.73
N GLU A 63 -8.59 3.37 2.70
CA GLU A 63 -8.91 4.79 2.73
C GLU A 63 -7.68 5.56 2.26
N LEU A 64 -7.59 5.78 0.94
CA LEU A 64 -6.64 6.74 0.39
C LEU A 64 -7.21 8.13 0.66
N GLU A 65 -6.73 8.78 1.71
CA GLU A 65 -6.88 10.22 1.82
C GLU A 65 -6.02 10.83 0.72
N GLU A 66 -6.57 11.73 -0.10
CA GLU A 66 -5.78 12.48 -1.08
C GLU A 66 -4.66 13.18 -0.30
N LEU A 67 -3.46 12.58 -0.30
CA LEU A 67 -2.29 13.29 0.14
C LEU A 67 -2.07 14.35 -0.93
N VAL A 68 -2.51 15.57 -0.61
CA VAL A 68 -2.16 16.75 -1.37
C VAL A 68 -0.64 16.72 -1.50
N GLU A 69 -0.13 16.43 -2.69
CA GLU A 69 1.28 16.60 -3.01
C GLU A 69 1.58 18.11 -3.06
N ASP A 70 1.48 18.80 -1.93
CA ASP A 70 2.31 19.97 -1.65
C ASP A 70 3.66 19.43 -1.16
N ASN A 71 4.36 18.72 -2.05
CA ASN A 71 5.78 18.51 -1.90
C ASN A 71 6.49 19.78 -2.36
N ASP A 72 6.25 20.88 -1.65
CA ASP A 72 7.15 22.03 -1.63
C ASP A 72 8.42 21.53 -0.92
N TYR A 73 9.32 20.98 -1.73
CA TYR A 73 10.74 20.83 -1.40
C TYR A 73 11.30 22.24 -1.18
N ASP A 74 10.97 22.83 -0.04
CA ASP A 74 11.70 23.94 0.56
C ASP A 74 12.96 23.34 1.19
N ASP A 75 13.83 22.78 0.35
CA ASP A 75 15.25 22.73 0.67
C ASP A 75 15.77 24.12 0.34
N ALA A 76 15.59 25.00 1.33
CA ALA A 76 16.19 26.32 1.35
C ALA A 76 17.68 26.20 0.98
N SER A 77 18.04 26.83 -0.13
CA SER A 77 19.41 27.15 -0.52
C SER A 77 20.27 27.60 0.67
N LEU A 78 21.50 27.09 0.80
CA LEU A 78 22.60 27.85 1.38
C LEU A 78 23.97 27.39 0.83
N ASP A 79 24.67 28.39 0.32
CA ASP A 79 26.00 28.47 -0.26
C ASP A 79 27.14 27.69 0.45
N ASP A 80 28.03 27.09 -0.36
CA ASP A 80 29.46 27.46 -0.43
C ASP A 80 30.05 27.11 -1.82
#